data_AF-A0A967EKU5-F1
#
_entry.id   AF-A0A967EKU5-F1
#
_cell.length_a   1.000
_cell.length_b   1.000
_cell.length_c   1.000
_cell.angle_alpha   90.00
_cell.angle_beta   90.00
_cell.angle_gamma   90.00
#
_symmetry.space_group_name_H-M   'P 1'
#
loop_
_entity.id
_entity.type
_entity.pdbx_description
1 polymer ?
#
loop_
_entity_poly.entity_id
_entity_poly.type
_entity_poly.pdbx_seq_one_letter_code
_entity_poly.pdbx_strand_id
1 'polypeptide(L)'
;MTEERVSPLRQRMIEDMRISGMGDKAQKAHIRAIKDFAAFLGRSPDTATPEDLRAYKLHMTENGITPSTFNVRIVALRFCFGNLAEGR
;
A
#
# COMPACT_ATOMS: atom_id res chain seq x y z
N MET A 1 8.02 17.88 16.01
CA MET A 1 8.55 17.19 14.82
C MET A 1 8.53 15.69 15.11
N THR A 2 7.45 15.00 14.74
CA THR A 2 7.41 13.55 14.85
C THR A 2 8.31 13.01 13.75
N GLU A 3 9.51 12.58 14.13
CA GLU A 3 10.32 11.68 13.34
C GLU A 3 9.42 10.48 13.02
N GLU A 4 8.87 10.46 11.80
CA GLU A 4 8.18 9.30 11.26
C GLU A 4 9.27 8.24 11.06
N ARG A 5 9.66 7.58 12.17
CA ARG A 5 10.49 6.39 12.15
C ARG A 5 9.82 5.47 11.13
N VAL A 6 10.49 5.29 10.00
CA VAL A 6 10.01 4.45 8.92
C VAL A 6 9.65 3.12 9.57
N SER A 7 8.35 2.81 9.63
CA SER A 7 7.89 1.53 10.19
C SER A 7 8.66 0.42 9.47
N PRO A 8 9.06 -0.67 10.16
CA PRO A 8 9.70 -1.82 9.52
C PRO A 8 8.93 -2.31 8.28
N LEU A 9 7.60 -2.20 8.31
CA LEU A 9 6.70 -2.49 7.19
C LEU A 9 6.96 -1.59 5.97
N ARG A 10 7.14 -0.28 6.20
CA ARG A 10 7.42 0.71 5.15
C ARG A 10 8.81 0.50 4.57
N GLN A 11 9.80 0.14 5.39
CA GLN A 11 11.15 -0.12 4.90
C GLN A 11 11.17 -1.37 4.02
N ARG A 12 10.57 -2.47 4.48
CA ARG A 12 10.48 -3.71 3.70
C ARG A 12 9.76 -3.49 2.37
N MET A 13 8.66 -2.75 2.37
CA MET A 13 7.95 -2.38 1.14
C MET A 13 8.85 -1.65 0.12
N ILE A 14 9.70 -0.72 0.57
CA ILE A 14 10.63 0.02 -0.31
C ILE A 14 11.71 -0.93 -0.84
N GLU A 15 12.23 -1.82 -0.01
CA GLU A 15 13.21 -2.84 -0.41
C GLU A 15 12.62 -3.79 -1.45
N ASP A 16 11.42 -4.32 -1.24
CA ASP A 16 10.72 -5.20 -2.20
C ASP A 16 10.45 -4.50 -3.54
N MET A 17 10.06 -3.22 -3.51
CA MET A 17 9.87 -2.43 -4.74
C MET A 17 11.18 -2.23 -5.49
N ARG A 18 12.28 -2.01 -4.77
CA ARG A 18 13.61 -1.87 -5.37
C ARG A 18 14.09 -3.19 -5.96
N ILE A 19 13.89 -4.31 -5.28
CA ILE A 19 14.19 -5.65 -5.80
C ILE A 19 13.38 -5.92 -7.08
N SER A 20 12.13 -5.48 -7.11
CA SER A 20 11.25 -5.60 -8.29
C SER A 20 11.61 -4.66 -9.46
N GLY A 21 12.70 -3.88 -9.37
CA GLY A 21 13.13 -2.96 -10.43
C GLY A 21 12.22 -1.75 -10.63
N MET A 22 11.41 -1.40 -9.61
CA MET A 22 10.43 -0.32 -9.72
C MET A 22 11.10 1.06 -9.71
N GLY A 23 10.75 1.91 -10.69
CA GLY A 23 11.26 3.28 -10.75
C GLY A 23 10.73 4.19 -9.63
N ASP A 24 11.48 5.25 -9.30
CA ASP A 24 11.21 6.19 -8.20
C ASP A 24 9.79 6.79 -8.22
N LYS A 25 9.28 7.15 -9.41
CA LYS A 25 7.92 7.68 -9.58
C LYS A 25 6.86 6.66 -9.15
N ALA A 26 7.06 5.39 -9.48
CA ALA A 26 6.14 4.32 -9.10
C ALA A 26 6.23 4.05 -7.59
N GLN A 27 7.44 3.99 -7.02
CA GLN A 27 7.62 3.84 -5.57
C GLN A 27 6.87 4.93 -4.78
N LYS A 28 7.00 6.20 -5.20
CA LYS A 28 6.26 7.32 -4.60
C LYS A 28 4.74 7.15 -4.70
N ALA A 29 4.24 6.63 -5.81
CA ALA A 29 2.81 6.36 -5.99
C ALA A 29 2.31 5.27 -5.01
N HIS A 30 3.08 4.20 -4.81
CA HIS A 30 2.72 3.17 -3.85
C HIS A 30 2.81 3.65 -2.39
N ILE A 31 3.83 4.44 -2.04
CA ILE A 31 3.92 5.06 -0.70
C ILE A 31 2.69 5.94 -0.45
N ARG A 32 2.25 6.74 -1.44
CA ARG A 32 1.05 7.56 -1.32
C ARG A 32 -0.21 6.69 -1.14
N ALA A 33 -0.30 5.56 -1.84
CA ALA A 33 -1.41 4.62 -1.67
C ALA A 33 -1.49 4.05 -0.25
N ILE A 34 -0.36 3.69 0.37
CA ILE A 34 -0.36 3.20 1.76
C ILE A 34 -0.75 4.29 2.75
N LYS A 35 -0.33 5.54 2.51
CA LYS A 35 -0.77 6.68 3.33
C LYS A 35 -2.28 6.91 3.26
N ASP A 36 -2.85 6.81 2.06
CA ASP A 36 -4.30 6.91 1.83
C ASP A 36 -5.05 5.78 2.54
N PHE A 37 -4.54 4.54 2.46
CA PHE A 37 -5.11 3.41 3.18
C PHE A 37 -5.04 3.58 4.71
N ALA A 38 -3.90 4.03 5.25
CA ALA A 38 -3.78 4.31 6.68
C ALA A 38 -4.76 5.42 7.14
N ALA A 39 -4.98 6.43 6.30
CA ALA A 39 -5.98 7.47 6.56
C ALA A 39 -7.41 6.92 6.55
N PHE A 40 -7.73 6.00 5.63
CA PHE A 40 -9.01 5.29 5.61
C PHE A 40 -9.23 4.45 6.88
N LEU A 41 -8.20 3.76 7.37
CA LEU A 41 -8.29 2.93 8.57
C LEU A 41 -8.35 3.73 9.88
N GLY A 42 -7.78 4.94 9.90
CA GLY A 42 -7.60 5.71 11.13
C GLY A 42 -6.63 5.06 12.13
N ARG A 43 -5.91 4.01 11.72
CA ARG A 43 -4.94 3.25 12.53
C ARG A 43 -3.78 2.76 11.67
N SER A 44 -2.76 2.19 12.32
CA SER A 44 -1.59 1.64 11.62
C SER A 44 -2.03 0.57 10.61
N PRO A 45 -1.54 0.63 9.35
CA PRO A 45 -1.87 -0.36 8.32
C PRO A 45 -1.42 -1.77 8.70
N ASP A 46 -0.42 -1.91 9.58
CA ASP A 46 0.05 -3.19 10.11
C ASP A 46 -1.06 -4.00 10.82
N THR A 47 -2.09 -3.33 11.32
CA THR A 47 -3.23 -3.94 12.02
C THR A 47 -4.41 -4.26 11.10
N ALA A 48 -4.26 -4.07 9.79
CA ALA A 48 -5.34 -4.27 8.83
C ALA A 48 -5.75 -5.75 8.72
N THR A 49 -7.05 -5.98 8.69
CA THR A 49 -7.63 -7.31 8.46
C THR A 49 -8.03 -7.50 6.99
N PRO A 50 -8.33 -8.73 6.54
CA PRO A 50 -8.90 -8.96 5.21
C PRO A 50 -10.22 -8.20 4.98
N GLU A 51 -11.00 -7.96 6.05
CA GLU A 51 -12.24 -7.19 5.99
C GLU A 51 -11.97 -5.71 5.75
N ASP A 52 -10.93 -5.15 6.38
CA ASP A 52 -10.46 -3.78 6.12
C ASP A 52 -10.05 -3.58 4.66
N LEU A 53 -9.33 -4.57 4.08
CA LEU A 53 -8.96 -4.55 2.67
C LEU A 53 -10.20 -4.62 1.75
N ARG A 54 -11.23 -5.37 2.15
CA ARG A 54 -12.50 -5.44 1.41
C ARG A 54 -13.26 -4.11 1.49
N ALA A 55 -13.34 -3.51 2.67
CA ALA A 55 -13.97 -2.21 2.89
C ALA A 55 -13.27 -1.12 2.08
N TYR A 56 -11.93 -1.10 2.07
CA TYR A 56 -11.17 -0.13 1.30
C TYR A 56 -11.36 -0.27 -0.22
N LYS A 57 -11.41 -1.52 -0.73
CA LYS A 57 -11.73 -1.77 -2.14
C LYS A 57 -13.11 -1.22 -2.51
N LEU A 58 -14.11 -1.47 -1.67
CA LEU A 58 -15.46 -0.96 -1.89
C LEU A 58 -15.48 0.58 -1.86
N HIS A 59 -14.85 1.18 -0.86
CA HIS A 59 -14.71 2.63 -0.75
C HIS A 59 -14.11 3.27 -2.01
N MET A 60 -13.04 2.68 -2.58
CA MET A 60 -12.46 3.17 -3.82
C MET A 60 -13.43 3.07 -5.02
N THR A 61 -14.20 1.99 -5.12
CA THR A 61 -15.21 1.83 -6.17
C THR A 61 -16.34 2.85 -6.03
N GLU A 62 -16.85 3.05 -4.82
CA GLU A 62 -17.93 4.02 -4.53
C GLU A 62 -17.50 5.47 -4.79
N ASN A 63 -16.21 5.80 -4.59
CA ASN A 63 -15.65 7.11 -4.86
C ASN A 63 -15.21 7.31 -6.32
N GLY A 64 -15.50 6.35 -7.22
CA GLY A 64 -15.19 6.47 -8.65
C GLY A 64 -13.69 6.53 -8.95
N ILE A 65 -12.85 5.89 -8.11
CA ILE A 65 -11.41 5.81 -8.35
C ILE A 65 -11.14 5.10 -9.67
N THR A 66 -10.29 5.69 -10.52
CA THR A 66 -9.98 5.14 -11.84
C THR A 66 -9.33 3.74 -11.74
N PRO A 67 -9.56 2.83 -12.70
CA PRO A 67 -8.99 1.48 -12.67
C PRO A 67 -7.47 1.46 -12.50
N SER A 68 -6.77 2.40 -13.15
CA SER A 68 -5.32 2.56 -13.03
C SER A 68 -4.88 2.90 -11.60
N THR A 69 -5.58 3.85 -10.95
CA THR A 69 -5.30 4.25 -9.56
C THR A 69 -5.65 3.14 -8.58
N PHE A 70 -6.76 2.44 -8.82
CA PHE A 70 -7.17 1.27 -8.05
C PHE A 70 -6.06 0.22 -8.09
N ASN A 71 -5.55 -0.13 -9.28
CA ASN A 71 -4.52 -1.15 -9.41
C ASN A 71 -3.21 -0.76 -8.69
N VAL A 72 -2.77 0.50 -8.80
CA VAL A 72 -1.59 1.00 -8.06
C VAL A 72 -1.79 0.82 -6.55
N ARG A 73 -2.98 1.14 -6.03
CA ARG A 73 -3.30 0.99 -4.60
C ARG A 73 -3.32 -0.48 -4.17
N ILE A 74 -3.89 -1.38 -4.96
CA ILE A 74 -3.89 -2.82 -4.67
C ILE A 74 -2.48 -3.41 -4.67
N VAL A 75 -1.66 -3.06 -5.67
CA VAL A 75 -0.27 -3.53 -5.74
C VAL A 75 0.54 -2.99 -4.55
N ALA A 76 0.32 -1.73 -4.14
CA ALA A 76 0.95 -1.17 -2.96
C ALA A 76 0.63 -2.00 -1.71
N LEU A 77 -0.65 -2.33 -1.50
CA LEU A 77 -1.08 -3.15 -0.36
C LEU A 77 -0.46 -4.55 -0.39
N ARG A 78 -0.29 -5.16 -1.57
CA ARG A 78 0.38 -6.47 -1.69
C ARG A 78 1.84 -6.42 -1.25
N PHE A 79 2.58 -5.38 -1.67
CA PHE A 79 3.95 -5.16 -1.21
C PHE A 79 4.02 -4.87 0.30
N CYS A 80 3.06 -4.12 0.82
CA CYS A 80 3.00 -3.79 2.25
C CYS A 80 2.77 -5.05 3.10
N PHE A 81 1.81 -5.91 2.73
CA PHE A 81 1.44 -7.10 3.52
C PHE A 81 2.20 -8.38 3.15
N GLY A 82 3.22 -8.31 2.28
CA GLY A 82 4.04 -9.47 1.93
C GLY A 82 3.32 -10.53 1.06
N ASN A 83 2.21 -10.17 0.41
CA ASN A 83 1.51 -11.08 -0.52
C ASN A 83 2.17 -11.16 -1.90
N LEU A 84 3.26 -10.44 -2.12
CA LEU A 84 4.20 -10.76 -3.18
C LEU A 84 5.27 -11.72 -2.64
N ALA A 85 4.82 -12.89 -2.15
CA ALA A 85 5.68 -14.06 -2.20
C ALA A 85 5.82 -14.39 -3.69
N GLU A 86 6.99 -14.08 -4.22
CA GLU A 86 7.74 -14.91 -5.15
C GLU A 86 6.88 -15.81 -6.03
N GLY A 87 6.83 -15.50 -7.33
CA GLY A 87 6.45 -16.50 -8.31
C GLY A 87 7.32 -17.74 -8.10
N ARG A 88 6.69 -18.82 -7.63
CA ARG A 88 7.03 -20.17 -8.03
C ARG A 88 6.17 -20.52 -9.23
#